data_AF-A0A9D8ITH7-F1
#
_entry.id   AF-A0A9D8ITH7-F1
#
_cell.length_a   1.000
_cell.length_b   1.000
_cell.length_c   1.000
_cell.angle_alpha   90.00
_cell.angle_beta   90.00
_cell.angle_gamma   90.00
#
_symmetry.space_group_name_H-M   'P 1'
#
loop_
_entity.id
_entity.type
_entity.pdbx_description
1 polymer ?
#
loop_
_entity_poly.entity_id
_entity_poly.type
_entity_poly.pdbx_seq_one_letter_code
_entity_poly.pdbx_strand_id
1 'polypeptide(L)'
;MNIFRFLIYSAVAAAGFLLGCERDLPIDPSSREVEGYLIEGRVTNRFGIPLTNIDIRLDFDLILVDQNDPAPRYYIVRNPGEFVTVVVQEDRGGTVRTLASNNYPGGRIEYAWDEKLPGGELAPSGLYHVRYLVNGQPRYSYPVLVTNTVTARTNAEGLFVIPDRRLPIGYEPVPVYGSNNSFFYGNHRVGTRVFLGFLLGGRTRVLSVHPSKNRATRFDVIIN
;
A
#
# COMPACT_ATOMS: atom_id res chain seq x y z
N MET A 1 36.74 -4.17 -9.38
CA MET A 1 35.97 -5.42 -9.43
C MET A 1 35.96 -6.00 -8.02
N ASN A 2 34.98 -5.60 -7.21
CA ASN A 2 34.82 -6.04 -5.82
C ASN A 2 33.32 -6.24 -5.58
N ILE A 3 32.95 -7.50 -5.45
CA ILE A 3 31.61 -7.96 -5.10
C ILE A 3 31.47 -7.75 -3.59
N PHE A 4 30.99 -6.57 -3.19
CA PHE A 4 30.56 -6.32 -1.82
C PHE A 4 29.07 -6.59 -1.73
N ARG A 5 28.74 -7.80 -1.27
CA ARG A 5 27.43 -8.14 -0.74
C ARG A 5 27.16 -7.24 0.48
N PHE A 6 26.34 -6.22 0.32
CA PHE A 6 25.78 -5.48 1.44
C PHE A 6 24.38 -6.00 1.76
N LEU A 7 24.36 -7.03 2.61
CA LEU A 7 23.27 -7.26 3.55
C LEU A 7 23.26 -6.08 4.54
N ILE A 8 22.31 -5.15 4.42
CA ILE A 8 22.01 -4.18 5.49
C ILE A 8 20.61 -4.47 6.01
N TYR A 9 20.59 -5.30 7.05
CA TYR A 9 19.80 -5.20 8.26
C TYR A 9 18.58 -4.24 8.25
N SER A 10 17.41 -4.79 7.94
CA SER A 10 16.21 -4.47 8.71
C SER A 10 16.31 -5.15 10.07
N ALA A 11 17.00 -4.51 11.02
CA ALA A 11 17.03 -4.91 12.42
C ALA A 11 15.76 -4.46 13.16
N VAL A 12 14.59 -4.82 12.64
CA VAL A 12 13.31 -4.75 13.36
C VAL A 12 12.61 -6.10 13.16
N ALA A 13 12.54 -6.87 14.26
CA ALA A 13 11.68 -8.04 14.46
C ALA A 13 12.01 -9.36 13.72
N ALA A 14 13.26 -9.82 13.74
CA ALA A 14 13.57 -11.25 13.53
C ALA A 14 13.62 -12.07 14.85
N ALA A 15 13.47 -11.43 16.01
CA ALA A 15 13.44 -12.10 17.31
C ALA A 15 12.00 -12.21 17.81
N GLY A 16 11.26 -13.23 17.35
CA GLY A 16 9.90 -13.49 17.82
C GLY A 16 9.01 -14.32 16.89
N PHE A 17 9.46 -14.70 15.69
CA PHE A 17 8.77 -15.70 14.87
C PHE A 17 9.06 -17.12 15.41
N LEU A 18 8.65 -17.36 16.66
CA LEU A 18 8.49 -18.72 17.17
C LEU A 18 7.32 -19.34 16.42
N LEU A 19 7.65 -20.06 15.34
CA LEU A 19 7.07 -21.34 14.90
C LEU A 19 5.62 -21.66 15.33
N GLY A 20 4.71 -20.70 15.17
CA GLY A 20 3.31 -21.03 15.00
C GLY A 20 3.22 -21.61 13.62
N CYS A 21 2.98 -22.92 13.49
CA CYS A 21 2.70 -23.54 12.21
C CYS A 21 1.76 -22.62 11.43
N GLU A 22 2.21 -22.11 10.28
CA GLU A 22 1.36 -21.50 9.28
C GLU A 22 0.36 -22.57 8.87
N ARG A 23 -0.75 -22.65 9.61
CA ARG A 23 -1.87 -23.48 9.23
C ARG A 23 -2.60 -22.67 8.20
N ASP A 24 -2.56 -23.13 6.95
CA ASP A 24 -3.43 -22.65 5.90
C ASP A 24 -4.85 -22.62 6.46
N LEU A 25 -5.42 -21.42 6.56
CA LEU A 25 -6.79 -21.27 7.02
C LEU A 25 -7.70 -21.88 5.95
N PRO A 26 -8.65 -22.75 6.33
CA PRO A 26 -9.59 -23.29 5.35
C PRO A 26 -10.35 -22.13 4.72
N ILE A 27 -10.17 -21.95 3.40
CA ILE A 27 -10.92 -20.97 2.62
C ILE A 27 -12.37 -21.44 2.57
N ASP A 28 -13.30 -20.57 2.98
CA ASP A 28 -14.73 -20.84 2.90
C ASP A 28 -15.13 -21.09 1.42
N PRO A 29 -15.65 -22.27 1.07
CA PRO A 29 -16.02 -22.60 -0.30
C PRO A 29 -17.20 -21.79 -0.82
N SER A 30 -17.97 -21.11 0.05
CA SER A 30 -19.10 -20.23 -0.31
C SER A 30 -18.68 -18.85 -0.83
N SER A 31 -17.63 -18.84 -1.65
CA SER A 31 -17.08 -17.63 -2.22
C SER A 31 -18.13 -16.87 -3.03
N ARG A 32 -18.33 -15.61 -2.67
CA ARG A 32 -19.12 -14.67 -3.45
C ARG A 32 -18.31 -14.18 -4.64
N GLU A 33 -18.91 -14.15 -5.83
CA GLU A 33 -18.32 -13.48 -7.00
C GLU A 33 -18.29 -11.97 -6.78
N VAL A 34 -17.20 -11.34 -7.22
CA VAL A 34 -16.98 -9.90 -7.14
C VAL A 34 -16.29 -9.42 -8.41
N GLU A 35 -16.27 -8.12 -8.65
CA GLU A 35 -15.37 -7.54 -9.66
C GLU A 35 -14.01 -7.25 -9.00
N GLY A 36 -12.93 -7.77 -9.57
CA GLY A 36 -11.57 -7.57 -9.06
C GLY A 36 -11.26 -8.38 -7.80
N TYR A 37 -10.48 -7.84 -6.89
CA TYR A 37 -10.10 -8.52 -5.64
C TYR A 37 -10.94 -8.08 -4.46
N LEU A 38 -11.25 -9.00 -3.55
CA LEU A 38 -11.86 -8.65 -2.27
C LEU A 38 -11.29 -9.57 -1.19
N ILE A 39 -10.85 -8.97 -0.09
CA ILE A 39 -10.53 -9.71 1.13
C ILE A 39 -11.54 -9.30 2.19
N GLU A 40 -12.18 -10.27 2.81
CA GLU A 40 -13.08 -10.07 3.94
C GLU A 40 -12.84 -11.15 4.98
N GLY A 41 -13.20 -10.90 6.23
CA GLY A 41 -13.02 -11.90 7.26
C GLY A 41 -13.58 -11.48 8.59
N ARG A 42 -13.51 -12.39 9.55
CA ARG A 42 -13.92 -12.17 10.94
C ARG A 42 -12.76 -12.43 11.88
N VAL A 43 -12.58 -11.54 12.85
CA VAL A 43 -11.59 -11.69 13.91
C VAL A 43 -12.30 -12.03 15.20
N THR A 44 -11.91 -13.13 15.83
CA THR A 44 -12.45 -13.61 17.10
C THR A 44 -11.32 -13.96 18.06
N ASN A 45 -11.63 -14.06 19.35
CA ASN A 45 -10.72 -14.69 20.31
C ASN A 45 -10.84 -16.22 20.28
N ARG A 46 -10.05 -16.92 21.09
CA ARG A 46 -10.11 -18.40 21.21
C ARG A 46 -11.47 -19.00 21.58
N PHE A 47 -12.39 -18.20 22.09
CA PHE A 47 -13.75 -18.62 22.47
C PHE A 47 -14.79 -18.27 21.40
N GLY A 48 -14.36 -17.79 20.22
CA GLY A 48 -15.26 -17.36 19.15
C GLY A 48 -15.93 -16.01 19.39
N ILE A 49 -15.54 -15.27 20.45
CA ILE A 49 -16.07 -13.94 20.72
C ILE A 49 -15.43 -12.95 19.74
N PRO A 50 -16.22 -12.15 19.01
CA PRO A 50 -15.70 -11.14 18.11
C PRO A 50 -14.77 -10.12 18.78
N LEU A 51 -13.69 -9.78 18.07
CA LEU A 51 -12.78 -8.71 18.49
C LEU A 51 -13.04 -7.45 17.68
N THR A 52 -13.38 -6.38 18.37
CA THR A 52 -13.74 -5.08 17.79
C THR A 52 -12.55 -4.13 17.76
N ASN A 53 -12.56 -3.16 16.83
CA ASN A 53 -11.52 -2.14 16.69
C ASN A 53 -10.09 -2.69 16.51
N ILE A 54 -9.96 -3.87 15.91
CA ILE A 54 -8.68 -4.43 15.53
C ILE A 54 -8.24 -3.76 14.25
N ASP A 55 -7.10 -3.09 14.28
CA ASP A 55 -6.48 -2.51 13.09
C ASP A 55 -5.83 -3.62 12.24
N ILE A 56 -6.11 -3.59 10.94
CA ILE A 56 -5.52 -4.49 9.96
C ILE A 56 -4.58 -3.68 9.07
N ARG A 57 -3.28 -3.95 9.19
CA ARG A 57 -2.26 -3.46 8.26
C ARG A 57 -2.18 -4.36 7.05
N LEU A 58 -1.98 -3.76 5.88
CA LEU A 58 -1.82 -4.47 4.62
C LEU A 58 -0.41 -4.20 4.08
N ASP A 59 0.26 -5.26 3.66
CA ASP A 59 1.55 -5.19 2.99
C ASP A 59 1.54 -6.07 1.74
N PHE A 60 2.43 -5.80 0.79
CA PHE A 60 2.44 -6.42 -0.52
C PHE A 60 3.73 -7.21 -0.76
N ASP A 61 3.60 -8.34 -1.44
CA ASP A 61 4.74 -9.00 -2.05
C ASP A 61 5.21 -8.16 -3.24
N LEU A 62 6.51 -7.85 -3.31
CA LEU A 62 7.09 -7.02 -4.38
C LEU A 62 8.08 -7.85 -5.18
N ILE A 63 7.83 -7.93 -6.49
CA ILE A 63 8.66 -8.70 -7.41
C ILE A 63 9.51 -7.71 -8.21
N LEU A 64 10.83 -7.78 -8.08
CA LEU A 64 11.75 -6.94 -8.86
C LEU A 64 11.56 -7.20 -10.36
N VAL A 65 11.32 -6.13 -11.12
CA VAL A 65 11.19 -6.16 -12.58
C VAL A 65 12.51 -5.77 -13.21
N ASP A 66 13.00 -4.57 -12.87
CA ASP A 66 14.27 -4.04 -13.35
C ASP A 66 14.86 -3.01 -12.37
N GLN A 67 16.09 -2.59 -12.65
CA GLN A 67 16.81 -1.55 -11.91
C GLN A 67 17.04 -0.28 -12.76
N ASN A 68 16.27 -0.10 -13.83
CA ASN A 68 16.37 1.10 -14.66
C ASN A 68 15.84 2.30 -13.89
N ASP A 69 16.31 3.49 -14.26
CA ASP A 69 15.87 4.73 -13.62
C ASP A 69 14.34 4.83 -13.60
N PRO A 70 13.74 5.16 -12.44
CA PRO A 70 12.30 5.29 -12.34
C PRO A 70 11.82 6.51 -13.15
N ALA A 71 10.53 6.53 -13.46
CA ALA A 71 9.91 7.74 -14.00
C ALA A 71 10.25 8.95 -13.10
N PRO A 72 10.66 10.09 -13.67
CA PRO A 72 11.10 11.23 -12.89
C PRO A 72 10.00 11.70 -11.93
N ARG A 73 10.36 12.13 -10.72
CA ARG A 73 9.38 12.67 -9.75
C ARG A 73 9.13 14.16 -9.91
N TYR A 74 9.70 14.77 -10.95
CA TYR A 74 9.62 16.18 -11.25
C TYR A 74 8.79 16.43 -12.52
N TYR A 75 8.30 17.66 -12.65
CA TYR A 75 7.67 18.19 -13.85
C TYR A 75 8.46 19.41 -14.35
N ILE A 76 8.55 19.58 -15.67
CA ILE A 76 9.16 20.77 -16.28
C ILE A 76 8.06 21.74 -16.69
N VAL A 77 7.94 22.85 -15.96
CA VAL A 77 7.08 23.97 -16.31
C VAL A 77 7.68 24.67 -17.52
N ARG A 78 6.95 24.66 -18.64
CA ARG A 78 7.48 25.14 -19.93
C ARG A 78 7.22 26.62 -20.14
N ASN A 79 6.06 27.11 -19.69
CA ASN A 79 5.69 28.50 -19.84
C ASN A 79 5.71 29.20 -18.47
N PRO A 80 6.52 30.26 -18.29
CA PRO A 80 6.49 31.07 -17.08
C PRO A 80 5.08 31.59 -16.78
N GLY A 81 4.66 31.50 -15.52
CA GLY A 81 3.33 31.89 -15.09
C GLY A 81 2.26 30.79 -15.21
N GLU A 82 2.61 29.59 -15.66
CA GLU A 82 1.69 28.44 -15.64
C GLU A 82 1.22 28.13 -14.22
N PHE A 83 -0.11 28.00 -14.07
CA PHE A 83 -0.73 27.54 -12.84
C PHE A 83 -0.63 26.01 -12.76
N VAL A 84 0.12 25.52 -11.79
CA VAL A 84 0.31 24.09 -11.55
C VAL A 84 -0.25 23.71 -10.19
N THR A 85 -1.12 22.71 -10.19
CA THR A 85 -1.61 22.04 -8.98
C THR A 85 -0.99 20.66 -8.91
N VAL A 86 -0.36 20.34 -7.78
CA VAL A 86 0.19 19.02 -7.50
C VAL A 86 -0.73 18.32 -6.50
N VAL A 87 -1.34 17.23 -6.92
CA VAL A 87 -2.31 16.46 -6.12
C VAL A 87 -1.87 15.01 -5.97
N VAL A 88 -2.22 14.43 -4.84
CA VAL A 88 -2.18 12.98 -4.61
C VAL A 88 -3.57 12.44 -4.87
N GLN A 89 -3.70 11.44 -5.72
CA GLN A 89 -4.96 10.77 -6.03
C GLN A 89 -4.87 9.28 -5.77
N GLU A 90 -5.98 8.68 -5.33
CA GLU A 90 -6.11 7.21 -5.37
C GLU A 90 -6.13 6.74 -6.83
N ASP A 91 -5.67 5.51 -7.09
CA ASP A 91 -5.65 4.93 -8.44
C ASP A 91 -7.02 4.97 -9.14
N ARG A 92 -8.10 4.74 -8.39
CA ARG A 92 -9.49 4.73 -8.92
C ARG A 92 -10.22 6.06 -8.83
N GLY A 93 -9.47 7.14 -8.67
CA GLY A 93 -10.02 8.49 -8.61
C GLY A 93 -10.43 8.89 -7.19
N GLY A 94 -10.26 10.17 -6.92
CA GLY A 94 -10.39 10.75 -5.59
C GLY A 94 -9.10 11.47 -5.21
N THR A 95 -9.19 12.77 -5.02
CA THR A 95 -8.06 13.56 -4.51
C THR A 95 -7.94 13.32 -3.01
N VAL A 96 -6.77 12.83 -2.61
CA VAL A 96 -6.42 12.51 -1.23
C VAL A 96 -5.83 13.73 -0.55
N ARG A 97 -4.97 14.46 -1.27
CA ARG A 97 -4.24 15.62 -0.75
C ARG A 97 -3.79 16.53 -1.88
N THR A 98 -3.78 17.84 -1.63
CA THR A 98 -3.09 18.81 -2.49
C THR A 98 -1.73 19.10 -1.85
N LEU A 99 -0.64 18.89 -2.59
CA LEU A 99 0.73 19.15 -2.15
C LEU A 99 1.15 20.60 -2.43
N ALA A 100 0.72 21.15 -3.57
CA ALA A 100 0.99 22.52 -3.98
C ALA A 100 -0.05 23.00 -4.99
N SER A 101 -0.24 24.32 -5.08
CA SER A 101 -1.14 24.94 -6.05
C SER A 101 -0.77 26.40 -6.29
N ASN A 102 0.12 26.66 -7.25
CA ASN A 102 0.72 27.99 -7.47
C ASN A 102 1.03 28.25 -8.96
N ASN A 103 1.33 29.51 -9.28
CA ASN A 103 1.99 29.87 -10.53
C ASN A 103 3.51 29.68 -10.40
N TYR A 104 4.16 29.14 -11.43
CA TYR A 104 5.60 28.88 -11.42
C TYR A 104 6.34 29.67 -12.53
N PRO A 105 7.58 30.14 -12.28
CA PRO A 105 8.34 30.96 -13.24
C PRO A 105 8.90 30.18 -14.45
N GLY A 106 8.56 28.90 -14.61
CA GLY A 106 9.21 27.99 -15.55
C GLY A 106 10.33 27.19 -14.87
N GLY A 107 10.70 26.05 -15.47
CA GLY A 107 11.77 25.18 -14.98
C GLY A 107 11.28 23.94 -14.22
N ARG A 108 12.22 23.26 -13.56
CA ARG A 108 11.97 22.00 -12.84
C ARG A 108 11.27 22.26 -11.51
N ILE A 109 10.15 21.59 -11.28
CA ILE A 109 9.47 21.50 -9.99
C ILE A 109 9.38 20.05 -9.57
N GLU A 110 9.60 19.78 -8.29
CA GLU A 110 9.59 18.43 -7.74
C GLU A 110 8.87 18.41 -6.41
N TYR A 111 7.92 17.50 -6.29
CA TYR A 111 7.17 17.26 -5.08
C TYR A 111 7.18 15.78 -4.80
N ALA A 112 7.60 15.40 -3.59
CA ALA A 112 7.46 14.06 -3.05
C ALA A 112 6.34 14.07 -2.01
N TRP A 113 5.45 13.09 -2.07
CA TRP A 113 4.45 12.90 -1.03
C TRP A 113 5.05 12.16 0.16
N ASP A 114 4.73 12.62 1.36
CA ASP A 114 5.13 12.03 2.65
C ASP A 114 4.18 10.90 3.12
N GLU A 115 3.33 10.40 2.22
CA GLU A 115 2.34 9.34 2.46
C GLU A 115 1.29 9.67 3.53
N LYS A 116 1.17 10.95 3.91
CA LYS A 116 0.20 11.39 4.92
C LYS A 116 -1.04 12.02 4.31
N LEU A 117 -2.18 11.74 4.94
CA LEU A 117 -3.45 12.43 4.74
C LEU A 117 -3.37 13.88 5.27
N PRO A 118 -4.33 14.76 4.92
CA PRO A 118 -4.36 16.13 5.42
C PRO A 118 -4.34 16.25 6.96
N GLY A 119 -4.87 15.25 7.68
CA GLY A 119 -4.84 15.18 9.14
C GLY A 119 -3.50 14.74 9.76
N GLY A 120 -2.49 14.43 8.94
CA GLY A 120 -1.16 13.98 9.40
C GLY A 120 -1.05 12.46 9.65
N GLU A 121 -2.16 11.74 9.65
CA GLU A 121 -2.17 10.27 9.66
C GLU A 121 -1.61 9.70 8.36
N LEU A 122 -1.04 8.50 8.43
CA LEU A 122 -0.60 7.78 7.22
C LEU A 122 -1.80 7.38 6.37
N ALA A 123 -1.64 7.43 5.05
CA ALA A 123 -2.65 6.93 4.14
C ALA A 123 -2.79 5.39 4.26
N PRO A 124 -3.97 4.83 4.02
CA PRO A 124 -4.15 3.38 3.91
C PRO A 124 -3.22 2.78 2.85
N SER A 125 -2.87 1.50 3.01
CA SER A 125 -2.00 0.85 2.04
C SER A 125 -2.72 0.67 0.71
N GLY A 126 -1.99 0.83 -0.38
CA GLY A 126 -2.54 0.82 -1.71
C GLY A 126 -1.77 1.72 -2.66
N LEU A 127 -2.28 1.82 -3.88
CA LEU A 127 -1.65 2.58 -4.95
C LEU A 127 -2.25 3.99 -5.06
N TYR A 128 -1.35 4.95 -5.13
CA TYR A 128 -1.64 6.37 -5.30
C TYR A 128 -0.84 6.93 -6.47
N HIS A 129 -1.27 8.08 -6.97
CA HIS A 129 -0.57 8.82 -8.01
C HIS A 129 -0.37 10.26 -7.56
N VAL A 130 0.87 10.74 -7.64
CA VAL A 130 1.16 12.17 -7.56
C VAL A 130 1.02 12.73 -8.97
N ARG A 131 0.07 13.63 -9.16
CA ARG A 131 -0.27 14.23 -10.46
C ARG A 131 0.03 15.71 -10.49
N TYR A 132 0.67 16.14 -11.57
CA TYR A 132 0.88 17.55 -11.92
C TYR A 132 -0.23 17.96 -12.89
N LEU A 133 -1.10 18.85 -12.43
CA LEU A 133 -2.19 19.41 -13.21
C LEU A 133 -1.79 20.81 -13.65
N VAL A 134 -1.79 21.08 -14.96
CA VAL A 134 -1.54 22.43 -15.50
C VAL A 134 -2.87 22.99 -15.97
N ASN A 135 -3.31 24.10 -15.39
CA ASN A 135 -4.63 24.68 -15.63
C ASN A 135 -5.77 23.65 -15.46
N GLY A 136 -5.66 22.81 -14.44
CA GLY A 136 -6.62 21.76 -14.12
C GLY A 136 -6.51 20.47 -14.94
N GLN A 137 -5.65 20.41 -15.96
CA GLN A 137 -5.48 19.24 -16.82
C GLN A 137 -4.26 18.41 -16.41
N PRO A 138 -4.39 17.08 -16.20
CA PRO A 138 -3.25 16.21 -15.92
C PRO A 138 -2.21 16.29 -17.04
N ARG A 139 -0.98 16.68 -16.71
CA ARG A 139 0.16 16.70 -17.64
C ARG A 139 1.19 15.63 -17.36
N TYR A 140 1.32 15.26 -16.09
CA TYR A 140 2.27 14.26 -15.65
C TYR A 140 1.80 13.58 -14.37
N SER A 141 2.19 12.32 -14.20
CA SER A 141 1.89 11.56 -12.98
C SER A 141 2.95 10.50 -12.74
N TYR A 142 3.22 10.20 -11.48
CA TYR A 142 4.03 9.04 -11.10
C TYR A 142 3.36 8.27 -9.95
N PRO A 143 3.52 6.93 -9.91
CA PRO A 143 2.90 6.10 -8.89
C PRO A 143 3.66 6.16 -7.56
N VAL A 144 2.91 6.01 -6.47
CA VAL A 144 3.40 5.83 -5.11
C VAL A 144 2.63 4.69 -4.48
N LEU A 145 3.35 3.65 -4.04
CA LEU A 145 2.76 2.53 -3.32
C LEU A 145 2.96 2.73 -1.81
N VAL A 146 1.87 2.93 -1.09
CA VAL A 146 1.88 3.00 0.38
C VAL A 146 1.72 1.58 0.91
N THR A 147 2.58 1.18 1.86
CA THR A 147 2.64 -0.19 2.38
C THR A 147 2.69 -0.21 3.90
N ASN A 148 2.28 -1.33 4.51
CA ASN A 148 2.37 -1.58 5.95
C ASN A 148 1.64 -0.52 6.82
N THR A 149 0.52 0.00 6.33
CA THR A 149 -0.35 0.95 7.04
C THR A 149 -1.75 0.37 7.26
N VAL A 150 -2.49 0.95 8.20
CA VAL A 150 -3.85 0.49 8.55
C VAL A 150 -4.77 0.71 7.35
N THR A 151 -5.37 -0.37 6.87
CA THR A 151 -6.22 -0.37 5.66
C THR A 151 -7.66 -0.75 5.97
N ALA A 152 -7.88 -1.48 7.06
CA ALA A 152 -9.20 -1.82 7.57
C ALA A 152 -9.19 -1.87 9.10
N ARG A 153 -10.38 -1.82 9.70
CA ARG A 153 -10.62 -2.00 11.13
C ARG A 153 -11.82 -2.91 11.33
N THR A 154 -11.78 -3.82 12.32
CA THR A 154 -12.94 -4.66 12.62
C THR A 154 -14.08 -3.86 13.23
N ASN A 155 -15.31 -4.19 12.83
CA ASN A 155 -16.54 -3.62 13.39
C ASN A 155 -16.96 -4.34 14.71
N ALA A 156 -18.18 -4.09 15.17
CA ALA A 156 -18.71 -4.67 16.42
C ALA A 156 -18.85 -6.21 16.37
N GLU A 157 -19.05 -6.79 15.18
CA GLU A 157 -19.15 -8.23 14.94
C GLU A 157 -17.80 -8.88 14.62
N GLY A 158 -16.71 -8.11 14.69
CA GLY A 158 -15.36 -8.55 14.39
C GLY A 158 -15.07 -8.64 12.89
N LEU A 159 -15.95 -8.12 12.03
CA LEU A 159 -15.83 -8.20 10.58
C LEU A 159 -14.94 -7.07 10.04
N PHE A 160 -14.13 -7.40 9.04
CA PHE A 160 -13.35 -6.42 8.28
C PHE A 160 -13.44 -6.68 6.77
N VAL A 161 -13.18 -5.64 5.98
CA VAL A 161 -13.19 -5.69 4.52
C VAL A 161 -12.04 -4.85 3.95
N ILE A 162 -11.27 -5.43 3.03
CA ILE A 162 -10.27 -4.75 2.22
C ILE A 162 -10.73 -4.83 0.75
N PRO A 163 -11.23 -3.71 0.19
CA PRO A 163 -11.79 -3.69 -1.16
C PRO A 163 -10.68 -3.68 -2.23
N ASP A 164 -11.07 -4.02 -3.45
CA ASP A 164 -10.23 -4.08 -4.65
C ASP A 164 -9.34 -2.84 -4.87
N ARG A 165 -9.87 -1.63 -4.60
CA ARG A 165 -9.11 -0.37 -4.70
C ARG A 165 -7.87 -0.28 -3.79
N ARG A 166 -7.77 -1.14 -2.78
CA ARG A 166 -6.62 -1.25 -1.85
C ARG A 166 -5.67 -2.39 -2.24
N LEU A 167 -6.00 -3.16 -3.28
CA LEU A 167 -5.28 -4.35 -3.71
C LEU A 167 -4.76 -4.15 -5.14
N PRO A 168 -3.70 -3.34 -5.35
CA PRO A 168 -3.12 -3.07 -6.67
C PRO A 168 -2.32 -4.27 -7.22
N ILE A 169 -2.81 -5.49 -7.01
CA ILE A 169 -2.17 -6.75 -7.42
C ILE A 169 -1.95 -6.74 -8.94
N GLY A 170 -0.70 -6.98 -9.33
CA GLY A 170 -0.25 -6.98 -10.72
C GLY A 170 0.11 -5.60 -11.26
N TYR A 171 -0.04 -4.52 -10.49
CA TYR A 171 0.36 -3.18 -10.95
C TYR A 171 1.89 -3.11 -11.12
N GLU A 172 2.32 -2.55 -12.26
CA GLU A 172 3.71 -2.43 -12.69
C GLU A 172 3.82 -1.26 -13.68
N PRO A 173 4.92 -0.47 -13.65
CA PRO A 173 5.98 -0.49 -12.66
C PRO A 173 5.63 0.30 -11.39
N VAL A 174 6.10 -0.17 -10.24
CA VAL A 174 6.14 0.56 -8.97
C VAL A 174 7.59 0.84 -8.59
N PRO A 175 8.01 2.11 -8.59
CA PRO A 175 9.36 2.44 -8.17
C PRO A 175 9.45 2.40 -6.63
N VAL A 176 10.36 1.57 -6.10
CA VAL A 176 10.53 1.37 -4.65
C VAL A 176 11.78 2.08 -4.17
N TYR A 177 11.66 2.80 -3.06
CA TYR A 177 12.73 3.62 -2.49
C TYR A 177 12.96 3.26 -1.02
N GLY A 178 14.14 3.62 -0.50
CA GLY A 178 14.43 3.63 0.93
C GLY A 178 13.46 4.51 1.72
N SER A 179 13.33 4.26 3.02
CA SER A 179 12.46 5.02 3.92
C SER A 179 12.78 6.51 4.00
N ASN A 180 14.03 6.88 3.73
CA ASN A 180 14.50 8.27 3.63
C ASN A 180 14.49 8.81 2.18
N ASN A 181 13.94 8.02 1.24
CA ASN A 181 13.88 8.30 -0.19
C ASN A 181 15.26 8.55 -0.86
N SER A 182 16.37 8.17 -0.21
CA SER A 182 17.73 8.44 -0.71
C SER A 182 18.28 7.33 -1.60
N PHE A 183 17.62 6.18 -1.63
CA PHE A 183 18.07 5.01 -2.38
C PHE A 183 16.90 4.47 -3.19
N PHE A 184 17.14 4.19 -4.47
CA PHE A 184 16.17 3.54 -5.35
C PHE A 184 16.51 2.05 -5.45
N TYR A 185 15.58 1.20 -5.05
CA TYR A 185 15.77 -0.26 -5.04
C TYR A 185 15.47 -0.91 -6.38
N GLY A 186 14.70 -0.26 -7.25
CA GLY A 186 14.28 -0.78 -8.55
C GLY A 186 12.80 -0.58 -8.82
N ASN A 187 12.40 -0.87 -10.05
CA ASN A 187 11.02 -0.97 -10.46
C ASN A 187 10.50 -2.36 -10.12
N HIS A 188 9.35 -2.43 -9.47
CA HIS A 188 8.74 -3.66 -8.99
C HIS A 188 7.34 -3.83 -9.56
N ARG A 189 6.86 -5.07 -9.54
CA ARG A 189 5.45 -5.43 -9.71
C ARG A 189 4.87 -5.82 -8.37
N VAL A 190 3.64 -5.40 -8.09
CA VAL A 190 2.87 -5.91 -6.95
C VAL A 190 2.48 -7.36 -7.21
N GLY A 191 2.98 -8.28 -6.40
CA GLY A 191 2.70 -9.71 -6.49
C GLY A 191 1.25 -10.07 -6.14
N THR A 192 0.90 -11.34 -6.34
CA THR A 192 -0.44 -11.89 -6.02
C THR A 192 -0.60 -12.28 -4.55
N ARG A 193 0.46 -12.17 -3.76
CA ARG A 193 0.48 -12.46 -2.33
C ARG A 193 0.46 -11.15 -1.56
N VAL A 194 -0.36 -11.10 -0.52
CA VAL A 194 -0.42 -9.96 0.41
C VAL A 194 -0.25 -10.45 1.85
N PHE A 195 0.17 -9.56 2.73
CA PHE A 195 0.34 -9.84 4.15
C PHE A 195 -0.61 -8.97 4.97
N LEU A 196 -1.31 -9.58 5.91
CA LEU A 196 -2.26 -8.90 6.80
C LEU A 196 -1.75 -8.95 8.24
N GLY A 197 -1.45 -7.78 8.80
CA GLY A 197 -1.03 -7.62 10.18
C GLY A 197 -2.19 -7.18 11.07
N PHE A 198 -2.63 -8.05 11.98
CA PHE A 198 -3.70 -7.78 12.94
C PHE A 198 -3.11 -7.29 14.26
N LEU A 199 -3.44 -6.05 14.65
CA LEU A 199 -2.89 -5.38 15.83
C LEU A 199 -3.82 -5.51 17.03
N LEU A 200 -3.37 -6.18 18.10
CA LEU A 200 -4.10 -6.31 19.37
C LEU A 200 -3.16 -6.09 20.55
N GLY A 201 -3.37 -5.03 21.32
CA GLY A 201 -2.64 -4.80 22.58
C GLY A 201 -1.11 -4.82 22.44
N GLY A 202 -0.58 -4.26 21.35
CA GLY A 202 0.86 -4.23 21.05
C GLY A 202 1.42 -5.52 20.42
N ARG A 203 0.61 -6.58 20.29
CA ARG A 203 0.97 -7.79 19.54
C ARG A 203 0.48 -7.68 18.10
N THR A 204 1.23 -8.30 17.18
CA THR A 204 0.86 -8.41 15.78
C THR A 204 0.76 -9.88 15.40
N ARG A 205 -0.38 -10.30 14.84
CA ARG A 205 -0.49 -11.57 14.12
C ARG A 205 -0.41 -11.28 12.63
N VAL A 206 0.46 -11.97 11.90
CA VAL A 206 0.60 -11.81 10.45
C VAL A 206 0.00 -13.03 9.75
N LEU A 207 -0.76 -12.80 8.68
CA LEU A 207 -1.24 -13.84 7.78
C LEU A 207 -0.81 -13.54 6.35
N SER A 208 -0.34 -14.56 5.64
CA SER A 208 -0.14 -14.48 4.20
C SER A 208 -1.41 -14.92 3.48
N VAL A 209 -1.86 -14.13 2.49
CA VAL A 209 -3.08 -14.37 1.74
C VAL A 209 -2.78 -14.30 0.25
N HIS A 210 -3.39 -15.19 -0.54
CA HIS A 210 -3.36 -15.19 -2.00
C HIS A 210 -4.75 -14.86 -2.55
N PRO A 211 -5.10 -13.57 -2.72
CA PRO A 211 -6.43 -13.20 -3.18
C PRO A 211 -6.68 -13.71 -4.59
N SER A 212 -7.87 -14.25 -4.82
CA SER A 212 -8.31 -14.67 -6.16
C SER A 212 -9.03 -13.53 -6.87
N LYS A 213 -8.68 -13.27 -8.13
CA LYS A 213 -9.41 -12.27 -8.93
C LYS A 213 -10.83 -12.75 -9.21
N ASN A 214 -11.77 -11.81 -9.15
CA ASN A 214 -13.21 -11.96 -9.30
C ASN A 214 -13.89 -12.88 -8.25
N ARG A 215 -13.23 -13.09 -7.11
CA ARG A 215 -13.72 -13.96 -6.04
C ARG A 215 -13.38 -13.38 -4.68
N ALA A 216 -14.37 -13.29 -3.79
CA ALA A 216 -14.12 -12.89 -2.42
C ALA A 216 -13.22 -13.93 -1.73
N THR A 217 -12.11 -13.46 -1.17
CA THR A 217 -11.20 -14.26 -0.34
C THR A 217 -11.60 -14.07 1.11
N ARG A 218 -12.19 -15.12 1.72
CA ARG A 218 -12.74 -15.09 3.08
C ARG A 218 -12.01 -16.03 4.01
N PHE A 219 -11.73 -15.57 5.24
CA PHE A 219 -11.18 -16.40 6.31
C PHE A 219 -11.55 -15.87 7.71
N ASP A 220 -11.55 -16.78 8.68
CA ASP A 220 -11.71 -16.47 10.10
C ASP A 220 -10.34 -16.44 10.79
N VAL A 221 -10.09 -15.38 11.55
CA VAL A 221 -8.85 -15.16 12.30
C VAL A 221 -9.14 -15.29 13.79
N ILE A 222 -8.45 -16.22 14.44
CA ILE A 222 -8.51 -16.40 15.89
C ILE A 222 -7.28 -15.73 16.50
N ILE A 223 -7.44 -14.76 17.41
CA ILE A 223 -6.31 -14.13 18.12
C ILE A 223 -6.35 -14.53 19.60
N ASN A 224 -5.19 -14.89 20.15
CA ASN A 224 -5.03 -15.34 21.54
C ASN A 224 -4.42 -14.25 22.43
#